data_AF-K5WG12-F1
#
_entry.id   AF-K5WG12-F1
#
_cell.length_a   1.000
_cell.length_b   1.000
_cell.length_c   1.000
_cell.angle_alpha   90.00
_cell.angle_beta   90.00
_cell.angle_gamma   90.00
#
_symmetry.space_group_name_H-M   'P 1'
#
loop_
_entity.id
_entity.type
_entity.pdbx_description
1 polymer ?
#
loop_
_entity_poly.entity_id
_entity_poly.type
_entity_poly.pdbx_seq_one_letter_code
_entity_poly.pdbx_strand_id
1 'polypeptide(L)'
;MAAGNEQTEKKPQSNGLPPPPFELPYPDKPELITSNLLKLVELTPNERHKFLLKNLVRHMHEFINETSLTTEEWMTAIQFLTNVGQTCTPIRQEFILLSDTLGVSALVDALNNPPINGATESSVLGPFFTEDAPEVEIGESIASEGKGDYMYVEGRVLSIDGKPIPGATIETWETDGNGSYDTQYEVREKPDCRGRLRTGPDGKYGYRAVVPVSYPIPGDGPVGELLTAMGRHNMRPNHLHTMIEAPGYQKLTTALYPEGDQWLASDAVFGVKKSLVVGLKEVKDDAEAKKRGFPKGGAFKLLQHDLVLVPTSESQAARERFAAERAKNALA
;
A
#
# COMPACT_ATOMS: atom_id res chain seq x y z
N MET A 1 -48.76 34.22 9.70
CA MET A 1 -47.55 34.58 8.94
C MET A 1 -46.92 33.29 8.45
N ALA A 2 -47.17 32.91 7.20
CA ALA A 2 -46.52 31.76 6.57
C ALA A 2 -45.31 32.30 5.80
N ALA A 3 -44.11 32.01 6.30
CA ALA A 3 -42.88 32.30 5.57
C ALA A 3 -42.75 31.26 4.45
N GLY A 4 -42.90 31.72 3.20
CA GLY A 4 -42.66 30.93 2.02
C GLY A 4 -41.20 30.52 1.95
N ASN A 5 -40.96 29.22 1.93
CA ASN A 5 -39.63 28.64 1.74
C ASN A 5 -39.41 28.54 0.22
N GLU A 6 -38.88 29.60 -0.41
CA GLU A 6 -38.45 29.56 -1.80
C GLU A 6 -37.19 28.69 -1.90
N GLN A 7 -37.37 27.40 -2.19
CA GLN A 7 -36.30 26.58 -2.76
C GLN A 7 -36.01 27.13 -4.16
N THR A 8 -34.97 27.96 -4.30
CA THR A 8 -34.48 28.37 -5.61
C THR A 8 -34.00 27.13 -6.37
N GLU A 9 -34.72 26.73 -7.41
CA GLU A 9 -34.31 25.67 -8.33
C GLU A 9 -32.91 26.00 -8.89
N LYS A 10 -31.91 25.22 -8.48
CA LYS A 10 -30.55 25.34 -9.02
C LYS A 10 -30.59 24.92 -10.49
N LYS A 11 -30.55 25.88 -11.41
CA LYS A 11 -30.37 25.61 -12.84
C LYS A 11 -29.05 24.85 -13.07
N PRO A 12 -29.00 23.88 -13.99
CA PRO A 12 -27.75 23.24 -14.40
C PRO A 12 -26.71 24.29 -14.81
N GLN A 13 -25.49 24.15 -14.29
CA GLN A 13 -24.39 25.07 -14.58
C GLN A 13 -23.41 24.42 -15.55
N SER A 14 -23.09 25.13 -16.64
CA SER A 14 -21.96 24.78 -17.50
C SER A 14 -20.66 24.99 -16.74
N ASN A 15 -19.63 24.20 -17.06
CA ASN A 15 -18.27 24.41 -16.55
C ASN A 15 -17.57 25.64 -17.17
N GLY A 16 -18.24 26.37 -18.08
CA GLY A 16 -17.76 27.63 -18.65
C GLY A 16 -16.76 27.47 -19.80
N LEU A 17 -16.46 26.24 -20.23
CA LEU A 17 -15.58 26.02 -21.38
C LEU A 17 -16.36 26.18 -22.70
N PRO A 18 -15.78 26.85 -23.73
CA PRO A 18 -16.40 26.92 -25.04
C PRO A 18 -16.34 25.56 -25.75
N PRO A 19 -17.12 25.37 -26.83
CA PRO A 19 -16.95 24.23 -27.73
C PRO A 19 -15.49 24.12 -28.23
N PRO A 20 -15.00 22.90 -28.55
CA PRO A 20 -13.65 22.71 -29.04
C PRO A 20 -13.39 23.52 -30.32
N PRO A 21 -12.16 24.00 -30.56
CA PRO A 21 -11.82 24.84 -31.71
C PRO A 21 -11.70 24.05 -33.03
N PHE A 22 -12.27 22.85 -33.10
CA PHE A 22 -12.23 21.94 -34.24
C PHE A 22 -13.55 21.17 -34.35
N GLU A 23 -13.87 20.72 -35.56
CA GLU A 23 -15.03 19.86 -35.82
C GLU A 23 -14.72 18.40 -35.45
N LEU A 24 -15.73 17.71 -34.92
CA LEU A 24 -15.71 16.27 -34.66
C LEU A 24 -16.81 15.62 -35.51
N PRO A 25 -16.54 14.47 -36.16
CA PRO A 25 -17.60 13.70 -36.80
C PRO A 25 -18.63 13.22 -35.76
N TYR A 26 -19.87 13.01 -36.20
CA TYR A 26 -20.88 12.39 -35.34
C TYR A 26 -20.47 10.96 -34.95
N PRO A 27 -20.70 10.52 -33.70
CA PRO A 27 -20.25 9.23 -33.18
C PRO A 27 -21.13 8.06 -33.66
N ASP A 28 -21.43 7.99 -34.95
CA ASP A 28 -22.34 6.99 -35.54
C ASP A 28 -21.69 5.59 -35.67
N LYS A 29 -20.41 5.47 -35.31
CA LYS A 29 -19.64 4.22 -35.28
C LYS A 29 -18.72 4.16 -34.06
N PRO A 30 -18.46 2.98 -33.47
CA PRO A 30 -17.59 2.84 -32.29
C PRO A 30 -16.19 3.46 -32.46
N GLU A 31 -15.57 3.31 -33.63
CA GLU A 31 -14.25 3.89 -33.91
C GLU A 31 -14.22 5.43 -33.89
N LEU A 32 -15.36 6.07 -34.19
CA LEU A 32 -15.51 7.53 -34.13
C LEU A 32 -15.58 8.03 -32.68
N ILE A 33 -16.17 7.25 -31.76
CA ILE A 33 -16.21 7.60 -30.33
C ILE A 33 -14.79 7.69 -29.76
N THR A 34 -13.98 6.67 -29.99
CA THR A 34 -12.59 6.62 -29.49
C THR A 34 -11.75 7.74 -30.10
N SER A 35 -11.78 7.90 -31.43
CA SER A 35 -10.98 8.93 -32.10
C SER A 35 -11.41 10.36 -31.72
N ASN A 36 -12.71 10.61 -31.52
CA ASN A 36 -13.21 11.89 -31.02
C ASN A 36 -12.70 12.20 -29.62
N LEU A 37 -12.80 11.25 -28.68
CA LEU A 37 -12.33 11.46 -27.31
C LEU A 37 -10.81 11.66 -27.27
N LEU A 38 -10.04 10.91 -28.06
CA LEU A 38 -8.60 11.12 -28.17
C LEU A 38 -8.26 12.51 -28.73
N LYS A 39 -9.05 13.04 -29.67
CA LYS A 39 -8.88 14.40 -30.17
C LYS A 39 -9.19 15.45 -29.10
N LEU A 40 -10.21 15.22 -28.27
CA LEU A 40 -10.53 16.10 -27.13
C LEU A 40 -9.44 16.08 -26.05
N VAL A 41 -8.81 14.93 -25.81
CA VAL A 41 -7.69 14.80 -24.84
C VAL A 41 -6.52 15.72 -25.22
N GLU A 42 -6.30 16.02 -26.50
CA GLU A 42 -5.26 16.97 -26.96
C GLU A 42 -5.45 18.39 -26.43
N LEU A 43 -6.66 18.77 -25.99
CA LEU A 43 -6.94 20.05 -25.33
C LEU A 43 -6.39 20.13 -23.89
N THR A 44 -5.93 19.02 -23.31
CA THR A 44 -5.40 18.97 -21.94
C THR A 44 -4.12 19.81 -21.85
N PRO A 45 -4.08 20.92 -21.05
CA PRO A 45 -2.92 21.83 -21.04
C PRO A 45 -1.66 21.22 -20.44
N ASN A 46 -1.82 20.34 -19.45
CA ASN A 46 -0.68 19.67 -18.83
C ASN A 46 -0.27 18.45 -19.65
N GLU A 47 0.94 18.45 -20.19
CA GLU A 47 1.44 17.37 -21.06
C GLU A 47 1.49 16.00 -20.37
N ARG A 48 1.77 15.95 -19.06
CA ARG A 48 1.74 14.68 -18.32
C ARG A 48 0.31 14.16 -18.17
N HIS A 49 -0.65 15.02 -17.85
CA HIS A 49 -2.06 14.63 -17.78
C HIS A 49 -2.57 14.17 -19.15
N LYS A 50 -2.22 14.91 -20.22
CA LYS A 50 -2.53 14.52 -21.60
C LYS A 50 -2.03 13.12 -21.91
N PHE A 51 -0.75 12.86 -21.64
CA PHE A 51 -0.14 11.55 -21.85
C PHE A 51 -0.86 10.44 -21.08
N LEU A 52 -1.18 10.65 -19.80
CA LEU A 52 -1.85 9.67 -18.96
C LEU A 52 -3.29 9.40 -19.42
N LEU A 53 -4.08 10.45 -19.64
CA LEU A 53 -5.48 10.33 -20.10
C LEU A 53 -5.55 9.66 -21.47
N LYS A 54 -4.66 10.02 -22.39
CA LYS A 54 -4.60 9.43 -23.73
C LYS A 54 -4.39 7.92 -23.68
N ASN A 55 -3.44 7.47 -22.84
CA ASN A 55 -3.17 6.04 -22.69
C ASN A 55 -4.28 5.31 -21.94
N LEU A 56 -4.84 5.90 -20.88
CA LEU A 56 -5.97 5.33 -20.14
C LEU A 56 -7.18 5.13 -21.05
N VAL A 57 -7.57 6.16 -21.80
CA VAL A 57 -8.70 6.09 -22.75
C VAL A 57 -8.45 5.01 -23.79
N ARG A 58 -7.24 4.95 -24.37
CA ARG A 58 -6.88 3.93 -25.35
C ARG A 58 -7.07 2.52 -24.79
N HIS A 59 -6.44 2.21 -23.66
CA HIS A 59 -6.51 0.86 -23.07
C HIS A 59 -7.92 0.49 -22.61
N MET A 60 -8.67 1.44 -22.06
CA MET A 60 -10.05 1.21 -21.63
C MET A 60 -10.99 0.93 -22.82
N HIS A 61 -10.88 1.70 -23.92
CA HIS A 61 -11.70 1.48 -25.11
C HIS A 61 -11.27 0.20 -25.84
N GLU A 62 -9.98 -0.13 -25.85
CA GLU A 62 -9.46 -1.39 -26.39
C GLU A 62 -10.02 -2.59 -25.62
N PHE A 63 -10.05 -2.55 -24.29
CA PHE A 63 -10.70 -3.57 -23.46
C PHE A 63 -12.19 -3.76 -23.77
N ILE A 64 -12.93 -2.67 -23.96
CA ILE A 64 -14.36 -2.74 -24.32
C ILE A 64 -14.53 -3.40 -25.70
N ASN A 65 -13.70 -3.02 -26.67
CA ASN A 65 -13.77 -3.56 -28.03
C ASN A 65 -13.34 -5.03 -28.10
N GLU A 66 -12.25 -5.41 -27.43
CA GLU A 66 -11.73 -6.79 -27.47
C GLU A 66 -12.70 -7.78 -26.81
N THR A 67 -13.41 -7.35 -25.77
CA THR A 67 -14.38 -8.19 -25.04
C THR A 67 -15.78 -8.15 -25.63
N SER A 68 -16.08 -7.18 -26.51
CA SER A 68 -17.45 -6.90 -26.95
C SER A 68 -18.40 -6.69 -25.77
N LEU A 69 -17.94 -5.94 -24.76
CA LEU A 69 -18.64 -5.73 -23.49
C LEU A 69 -20.10 -5.36 -23.70
N THR A 70 -21.00 -6.16 -23.15
CA THR A 70 -22.45 -5.93 -23.26
C THR A 70 -22.92 -4.82 -22.32
N THR A 71 -24.10 -4.27 -22.58
CA THR A 71 -24.71 -3.26 -21.69
C THR A 71 -24.95 -3.80 -20.28
N GLU A 72 -25.30 -5.08 -20.15
CA GLU A 72 -25.55 -5.72 -18.85
C GLU A 72 -24.25 -5.90 -18.05
N GLU A 73 -23.17 -6.35 -18.69
CA GLU A 73 -21.84 -6.43 -18.09
C GLU A 73 -21.30 -5.04 -17.71
N TRP A 74 -21.51 -4.05 -18.59
CA TRP A 74 -21.15 -2.67 -18.29
C TRP A 74 -21.90 -2.13 -17.06
N MET A 75 -23.21 -2.35 -16.97
CA MET A 75 -23.98 -1.94 -15.79
C MET A 75 -23.53 -2.67 -14.52
N THR A 76 -23.13 -3.93 -14.64
CA THR A 76 -22.57 -4.71 -13.53
C THR A 76 -21.25 -4.09 -13.04
N ALA A 77 -20.36 -3.70 -13.96
CA ALA A 77 -19.11 -3.03 -13.63
C ALA A 77 -19.34 -1.64 -13.00
N ILE A 78 -20.32 -0.87 -13.49
CA ILE A 78 -20.71 0.42 -12.89
C ILE A 78 -21.23 0.22 -11.46
N GLN A 79 -22.09 -0.75 -11.23
CA GLN A 79 -22.62 -1.03 -9.89
C GLN A 79 -21.50 -1.50 -8.95
N PHE A 80 -20.58 -2.35 -9.44
CA PHE A 80 -19.40 -2.77 -8.69
C PHE A 80 -18.55 -1.58 -8.23
N LEU A 81 -18.15 -0.70 -9.16
CA LEU A 81 -17.34 0.49 -8.82
C LEU A 81 -18.08 1.47 -7.90
N THR A 82 -19.41 1.56 -8.07
CA THR A 82 -20.27 2.35 -7.17
C THR A 82 -20.23 1.78 -5.75
N ASN A 83 -20.38 0.47 -5.60
CA ASN A 83 -20.32 -0.22 -4.31
C ASN A 83 -18.94 -0.08 -3.66
N VAL A 84 -17.85 -0.17 -4.44
CA VAL A 84 -16.48 0.08 -3.96
C VAL A 84 -16.39 1.47 -3.36
N GLY A 85 -16.87 2.50 -4.07
CA GLY A 85 -16.89 3.87 -3.57
C GLY A 85 -17.73 4.04 -2.30
N GLN A 86 -18.93 3.43 -2.24
CA GLN A 86 -19.82 3.51 -1.08
C GLN A 86 -19.32 2.75 0.15
N THR A 87 -18.45 1.75 -0.04
CA THR A 87 -17.83 0.97 1.04
C THR A 87 -16.64 1.71 1.68
N CYS A 88 -16.10 2.74 1.02
CA CYS A 88 -15.01 3.53 1.56
C CYS A 88 -15.47 4.38 2.76
N THR A 89 -14.68 4.38 3.84
CA THR A 89 -14.85 5.19 5.05
C THR A 89 -13.51 5.87 5.40
N PRO A 90 -13.43 6.76 6.42
CA PRO A 90 -12.16 7.35 6.83
C PRO A 90 -11.08 6.32 7.23
N ILE A 91 -11.48 5.11 7.65
CA ILE A 91 -10.56 4.05 8.09
C ILE A 91 -10.58 2.81 7.16
N ARG A 92 -11.42 2.80 6.11
CA ARG A 92 -11.52 1.72 5.12
C ARG A 92 -11.41 2.29 3.71
N GLN A 93 -10.37 1.91 2.98
CA GLN A 93 -10.16 2.35 1.60
C GLN A 93 -10.37 1.19 0.61
N GLU A 94 -11.62 0.92 0.26
CA GLU A 94 -11.98 -0.20 -0.64
C GLU A 94 -11.40 -0.01 -2.05
N PHE A 95 -11.22 1.22 -2.53
CA PHE A 95 -10.52 1.48 -3.81
C PHE A 95 -9.03 1.13 -3.75
N ILE A 96 -8.38 1.34 -2.60
CA ILE A 96 -6.99 0.89 -2.40
C ILE A 96 -6.97 -0.64 -2.35
N LEU A 97 -7.91 -1.27 -1.65
CA LEU A 97 -8.02 -2.73 -1.61
C LEU A 97 -8.27 -3.35 -2.99
N LEU A 98 -9.07 -2.70 -3.84
CA LEU A 98 -9.25 -3.09 -5.23
C LEU A 98 -7.93 -2.97 -6.02
N SER A 99 -7.20 -1.87 -5.86
CA SER A 99 -5.87 -1.67 -6.46
C SER A 99 -4.87 -2.74 -6.00
N ASP A 100 -4.88 -3.09 -4.71
CA ASP A 100 -4.02 -4.10 -4.10
C ASP A 100 -4.30 -5.49 -4.68
N THR A 101 -5.57 -5.90 -4.71
CA THR A 101 -5.98 -7.24 -5.16
C THR A 101 -5.86 -7.43 -6.67
N LEU A 102 -5.93 -6.36 -7.46
CA LEU A 102 -5.64 -6.37 -8.90
C LEU A 102 -4.13 -6.23 -9.21
N GLY A 103 -3.28 -6.11 -8.19
CA GLY A 103 -1.82 -5.97 -8.35
C GLY A 103 -1.36 -4.60 -8.84
N VAL A 104 -2.27 -3.62 -8.94
CA VAL A 104 -1.95 -2.25 -9.38
C VAL A 104 -1.03 -1.56 -8.37
N SER A 105 -1.30 -1.70 -7.06
CA SER A 105 -0.46 -1.09 -6.02
C SER A 105 0.97 -1.65 -6.03
N ALA A 106 1.10 -2.98 -6.13
CA ALA A 106 2.40 -3.65 -6.19
C ALA A 106 3.16 -3.28 -7.48
N LEU A 107 2.45 -3.16 -8.61
CA LEU A 107 3.05 -2.70 -9.86
C LEU A 107 3.53 -1.25 -9.75
N VAL A 108 2.70 -0.34 -9.22
CA VAL A 108 3.09 1.06 -9.01
C VAL A 108 4.31 1.17 -8.10
N ASP A 109 4.36 0.40 -7.01
CA ASP A 109 5.53 0.31 -6.13
C ASP A 109 6.78 -0.12 -6.90
N ALA A 110 6.73 -1.28 -7.57
CA ALA A 110 7.87 -1.83 -8.29
C ALA A 110 8.42 -0.89 -9.37
N LEU A 111 7.55 -0.10 -10.02
CA LEU A 111 7.98 0.85 -11.05
C LEU A 111 8.58 2.14 -10.48
N ASN A 112 8.17 2.55 -9.28
CA ASN A 112 8.68 3.77 -8.64
C ASN A 112 9.83 3.49 -7.69
N ASN A 113 9.99 2.26 -7.23
CA ASN A 113 11.03 1.84 -6.30
C ASN A 113 11.78 0.62 -6.88
N PRO A 114 12.48 0.79 -8.04
CA PRO A 114 13.24 -0.29 -8.63
C PRO A 114 14.33 -0.78 -7.66
N PRO A 115 14.66 -2.08 -7.68
CA PRO A 115 15.63 -2.64 -6.76
C PRO A 115 17.01 -2.00 -6.96
N ILE A 116 17.62 -1.60 -5.85
CA ILE A 116 18.99 -1.09 -5.80
C ILE A 116 19.80 -2.09 -4.99
N ASN A 117 20.93 -2.54 -5.55
CA ASN A 117 21.74 -3.58 -4.92
C ASN A 117 22.14 -3.19 -3.49
N GLY A 118 21.89 -4.09 -2.54
CA GLY A 118 22.16 -3.87 -1.12
C GLY A 118 21.12 -3.04 -0.36
N ALA A 119 20.15 -2.42 -1.04
CA ALA A 119 19.06 -1.71 -0.39
C ALA A 119 17.93 -2.66 0.02
N THR A 120 17.20 -2.32 1.09
CA THR A 120 15.96 -3.02 1.44
C THR A 120 14.89 -2.68 0.40
N GLU A 121 14.23 -3.70 -0.15
CA GLU A 121 13.17 -3.49 -1.14
C GLU A 121 11.92 -2.89 -0.49
N SER A 122 11.20 -2.06 -1.25
CA SER A 122 9.89 -1.56 -0.85
C SER A 122 8.82 -2.65 -0.92
N SER A 123 7.68 -2.40 -0.29
CA SER A 123 6.45 -3.18 -0.47
C SER A 123 5.24 -2.26 -0.33
N VAL A 124 4.04 -2.79 -0.60
CA VAL A 124 2.78 -2.05 -0.50
C VAL A 124 2.54 -1.58 0.93
N LEU A 125 2.06 -0.34 1.07
CA LEU A 125 1.69 0.24 2.37
C LEU A 125 0.54 -0.54 3.04
N GLY A 126 -0.39 -1.03 2.23
CA GLY A 126 -1.65 -1.60 2.70
C GLY A 126 -2.62 -0.53 3.24
N PRO A 127 -3.87 -0.91 3.51
CA PRO A 127 -4.93 0.04 3.89
C PRO A 127 -4.95 0.38 5.38
N PHE A 128 -4.05 -0.20 6.19
CA PHE A 128 -4.13 -0.14 7.65
C PHE A 128 -3.11 0.81 8.29
N PHE A 129 -2.41 1.65 7.53
CA PHE A 129 -1.55 2.68 8.11
C PHE A 129 -2.39 3.79 8.76
N THR A 130 -1.96 4.30 9.92
CA THR A 130 -2.57 5.44 10.60
C THR A 130 -1.48 6.40 11.10
N GLU A 131 -1.75 7.70 11.10
CA GLU A 131 -0.76 8.73 11.48
C GLU A 131 -0.55 8.86 13.00
N ASP A 132 -1.42 8.23 13.79
CA ASP A 132 -1.52 8.35 15.24
C ASP A 132 -0.65 7.34 16.02
N ALA A 133 0.31 6.69 15.37
CA ALA A 133 1.23 5.79 16.05
C ALA A 133 1.95 6.48 17.23
N PRO A 134 1.97 5.87 18.43
CA PRO A 134 2.61 6.46 19.60
C PRO A 134 4.12 6.43 19.47
N GLU A 135 4.80 7.43 20.02
CA GLU A 135 6.26 7.39 20.19
C GLU A 135 6.63 6.31 21.21
N VAL A 136 7.64 5.50 20.89
CA VAL A 136 8.22 4.48 21.77
C VAL A 136 9.75 4.61 21.77
N GLU A 137 10.34 4.50 22.95
CA GLU A 137 11.80 4.49 23.11
C GLU A 137 12.39 3.12 22.71
N ILE A 138 13.69 3.09 22.43
CA ILE A 138 14.38 1.83 22.12
C ILE A 138 14.21 0.83 23.29
N GLY A 139 13.66 -0.33 22.98
CA GLY A 139 13.37 -1.41 23.91
C GLY A 139 11.99 -1.34 24.56
N GLU A 140 11.17 -0.33 24.26
CA GLU A 140 9.75 -0.31 24.66
C GLU A 140 8.88 -1.20 23.77
N SER A 141 7.57 -1.24 24.04
CA SER A 141 6.63 -2.12 23.35
C SER A 141 5.70 -1.35 22.44
N ILE A 142 5.51 -1.84 21.22
CA ILE A 142 4.46 -1.34 20.31
C ILE A 142 3.10 -2.02 20.55
N ALA A 143 3.09 -3.10 21.32
CA ALA A 143 1.91 -3.92 21.60
C ALA A 143 1.60 -3.97 23.09
N SER A 144 0.32 -3.88 23.44
CA SER A 144 -0.17 -4.10 24.80
C SER A 144 -0.06 -5.57 25.21
N GLU A 145 0.01 -5.82 26.52
CA GLU A 145 0.11 -7.17 27.07
C GLU A 145 -1.07 -8.06 26.65
N GLY A 146 -0.77 -9.32 26.31
CA GLY A 146 -1.79 -10.31 25.92
C GLY A 146 -2.24 -10.22 24.46
N LYS A 147 -1.61 -9.38 23.63
CA LYS A 147 -1.92 -9.27 22.21
C LYS A 147 -1.39 -10.38 21.33
N GLY A 148 -0.47 -11.23 21.80
CA GLY A 148 0.06 -12.34 21.03
C GLY A 148 1.34 -12.90 21.65
N ASP A 149 1.97 -13.83 20.93
CA ASP A 149 3.26 -14.39 21.33
C ASP A 149 4.35 -13.30 21.27
N TYR A 150 5.22 -13.23 22.28
CA TYR A 150 6.23 -12.20 22.34
C TYR A 150 7.23 -12.27 21.19
N MET A 151 7.47 -11.12 20.57
CA MET A 151 8.52 -10.90 19.60
C MET A 151 9.39 -9.71 20.02
N TYR A 152 10.70 -9.82 19.82
CA TYR A 152 11.60 -8.69 19.89
C TYR A 152 12.18 -8.44 18.50
N VAL A 153 12.11 -7.20 18.04
CA VAL A 153 12.60 -6.77 16.72
C VAL A 153 13.83 -5.91 16.95
N GLU A 154 14.95 -6.21 16.29
CA GLU A 154 16.17 -5.41 16.39
C GLU A 154 17.00 -5.39 15.11
N GLY A 155 17.85 -4.38 15.00
CA GLY A 155 18.77 -4.25 13.88
C GLY A 155 19.38 -2.86 13.82
N ARG A 156 19.86 -2.49 12.65
CA ARG A 156 20.35 -1.14 12.34
C ARG A 156 19.69 -0.60 11.09
N VAL A 157 19.48 0.71 11.05
CA VAL A 157 19.23 1.44 9.82
C VAL A 157 20.57 1.89 9.26
N LEU A 158 20.86 1.45 8.04
CA LEU A 158 22.11 1.71 7.32
C LEU A 158 21.83 2.40 6.00
N SER A 159 22.82 3.09 5.44
CA SER A 159 22.83 3.44 4.02
C SER A 159 23.43 2.30 3.18
N ILE A 160 23.22 2.36 1.86
CA ILE A 160 23.75 1.38 0.91
C ILE A 160 25.30 1.23 0.92
N ASP A 161 26.03 2.21 1.46
CA ASP A 161 27.49 2.14 1.66
C ASP A 161 27.87 1.56 3.05
N GLY A 162 26.89 1.06 3.81
CA GLY A 162 27.07 0.40 5.10
C GLY A 162 27.21 1.34 6.30
N LYS A 163 27.03 2.65 6.13
CA LYS A 163 27.10 3.61 7.25
C LYS A 163 25.81 3.62 8.06
N PRO A 164 25.90 3.71 9.40
CA PRO A 164 24.71 3.85 10.24
C PRO A 164 24.02 5.19 10.03
N ILE A 165 22.68 5.18 10.06
CA ILE A 165 21.85 6.38 9.96
C ILE A 165 21.22 6.67 11.34
N PRO A 166 21.77 7.62 12.11
CA PRO A 166 21.23 7.99 13.41
C PRO A 166 19.98 8.87 13.27
N GLY A 167 19.05 8.74 14.22
CA GLY A 167 17.84 9.56 14.27
C GLY A 167 16.82 9.29 13.16
N ALA A 168 17.00 8.22 12.37
CA ALA A 168 15.99 7.77 11.41
C ALA A 168 14.71 7.41 12.17
N THR A 169 13.57 7.89 11.68
CA THR A 169 12.26 7.54 12.21
C THR A 169 11.85 6.19 11.62
N ILE A 170 11.48 5.24 12.47
CA ILE A 170 10.84 3.98 12.09
C ILE A 170 9.40 4.04 12.60
N GLU A 171 8.43 3.91 11.72
CA GLU A 171 7.04 3.65 12.05
C GLU A 171 6.71 2.20 11.69
N THR A 172 6.19 1.44 12.65
CA THR A 172 5.94 0.01 12.51
C THR A 172 4.54 -0.33 12.99
N TRP A 173 3.90 -1.28 12.31
CA TRP A 173 2.57 -1.77 12.68
C TRP A 173 2.36 -3.22 12.23
N GLU A 174 1.52 -3.95 12.95
CA GLU A 174 1.25 -5.36 12.71
C GLU A 174 -0.15 -5.76 13.20
N THR A 175 -0.59 -6.96 12.80
CA THR A 175 -1.77 -7.60 13.38
C THR A 175 -1.45 -8.13 14.78
N ASP A 176 -2.47 -8.18 15.63
CA ASP A 176 -2.36 -8.96 16.87
C ASP A 176 -2.49 -10.48 16.60
N GLY A 177 -2.39 -11.30 17.64
CA GLY A 177 -2.43 -12.76 17.56
C GLY A 177 -3.75 -13.34 17.03
N ASN A 178 -4.79 -12.52 16.86
CA ASN A 178 -6.04 -12.91 16.19
C ASN A 178 -6.04 -12.56 14.69
N GLY A 179 -4.99 -11.92 14.17
CA GLY A 179 -4.90 -11.50 12.78
C GLY A 179 -5.61 -10.19 12.48
N SER A 180 -5.87 -9.36 13.49
CA SER A 180 -6.55 -8.06 13.34
C SER A 180 -5.63 -6.90 13.63
N TYR A 181 -5.70 -5.84 12.82
CA TYR A 181 -5.21 -4.53 13.21
C TYR A 181 -6.18 -3.88 14.22
N ASP A 182 -5.66 -3.04 15.10
CA ASP A 182 -6.44 -2.21 16.02
C ASP A 182 -7.61 -1.45 15.35
N THR A 183 -7.41 -0.97 14.11
CA THR A 183 -8.39 -0.25 13.29
C THR A 183 -9.56 -1.10 12.83
N GLN A 184 -9.48 -2.42 12.96
CA GLN A 184 -10.53 -3.35 12.54
C GLN A 184 -11.47 -3.73 13.68
N TYR A 185 -11.14 -3.38 14.93
CA TYR A 185 -12.05 -3.58 16.05
C TYR A 185 -13.15 -2.52 16.06
N GLU A 186 -14.37 -2.92 16.42
CA GLU A 186 -15.53 -2.01 16.54
C GLU A 186 -15.24 -0.84 17.49
N VAL A 187 -14.49 -1.12 18.56
CA VAL A 187 -14.04 -0.13 19.54
C VAL A 187 -12.52 -0.08 19.55
N ARG A 188 -11.96 1.00 19.01
CA ARG A 188 -10.53 1.33 19.07
C ARG A 188 -10.31 2.38 20.16
N GLU A 189 -9.93 1.95 21.35
CA GLU A 189 -9.67 2.87 22.48
C GLU A 189 -8.41 3.73 22.26
N LYS A 190 -7.36 3.10 21.73
CA LYS A 190 -6.06 3.71 21.42
C LYS A 190 -5.37 2.92 20.30
N PRO A 191 -4.35 3.49 19.63
CA PRO A 191 -3.46 2.73 18.78
C PRO A 191 -2.79 1.59 19.55
N ASP A 192 -2.73 0.40 18.96
CA ASP A 192 -2.09 -0.78 19.56
C ASP A 192 -1.49 -1.66 18.46
N CYS A 193 -0.44 -2.42 18.80
CA CYS A 193 0.43 -3.08 17.82
C CYS A 193 1.00 -2.10 16.78
N ARG A 194 1.30 -0.87 17.21
CA ARG A 194 1.82 0.25 16.40
C ARG A 194 2.80 1.07 17.23
N GLY A 195 3.85 1.57 16.60
CA GLY A 195 4.76 2.49 17.26
C GLY A 195 5.66 3.25 16.30
N ARG A 196 6.14 4.40 16.78
CA ARG A 196 7.14 5.25 16.13
C ARG A 196 8.36 5.32 17.03
N LEU A 197 9.54 4.99 16.52
CA LEU A 197 10.80 5.07 17.25
C LEU A 197 11.89 5.73 16.42
N ARG A 198 12.96 6.17 17.09
CA ARG A 198 14.14 6.74 16.44
C ARG A 198 15.36 5.86 16.63
N THR A 199 16.19 5.76 15.60
CA THR A 199 17.45 5.03 15.70
C THR A 199 18.47 5.74 16.57
N GLY A 200 19.29 4.97 17.29
CA GLY A 200 20.39 5.47 18.10
C GLY A 200 21.58 5.99 17.29
N PRO A 201 22.65 6.48 17.96
CA PRO A 201 23.82 7.06 17.30
C PRO A 201 24.57 6.13 16.34
N ASP A 202 24.47 4.81 16.55
CA ASP A 202 25.04 3.77 15.71
C ASP A 202 24.02 3.13 14.75
N GLY A 203 22.89 3.83 14.52
CA GLY A 203 21.80 3.38 13.66
C GLY A 203 20.94 2.28 14.25
N LYS A 204 21.21 1.82 15.49
CA LYS A 204 20.46 0.73 16.09
C LYS A 204 19.02 1.09 16.41
N TYR A 205 18.16 0.09 16.31
CA TYR A 205 16.80 0.11 16.82
C TYR A 205 16.49 -1.21 17.54
N GLY A 206 15.49 -1.18 18.40
CA GLY A 206 15.02 -2.36 19.13
C GLY A 206 13.67 -2.07 19.78
N TYR A 207 12.72 -3.01 19.73
CA TYR A 207 11.43 -2.88 20.40
C TYR A 207 10.77 -4.25 20.61
N ARG A 208 9.86 -4.31 21.59
CA ARG A 208 8.95 -5.43 21.82
C ARG A 208 7.72 -5.30 20.93
N ALA A 209 7.28 -6.43 20.42
CA ALA A 209 6.21 -6.62 19.46
C ALA A 209 5.51 -7.96 19.76
N VAL A 210 4.55 -8.34 18.93
CA VAL A 210 3.95 -9.69 18.96
C VAL A 210 4.22 -10.40 17.64
N VAL A 211 4.26 -11.73 17.62
CA VAL A 211 4.43 -12.47 16.37
C VAL A 211 3.15 -12.28 15.53
N PRO A 212 3.20 -11.64 14.36
CA PRO A 212 2.01 -11.49 13.53
C PRO A 212 1.56 -12.85 13.01
N VAL A 213 0.27 -12.97 12.77
CA VAL A 213 -0.33 -14.16 12.16
C VAL A 213 -0.88 -13.82 10.79
N SER A 214 -0.96 -14.84 9.94
CA SER A 214 -1.67 -14.75 8.66
C SER A 214 -3.11 -14.33 8.87
N TYR A 215 -3.61 -13.48 7.97
CA TYR A 215 -4.95 -12.94 8.10
C TYR A 215 -5.61 -12.68 6.75
N PRO A 216 -6.95 -12.75 6.68
CA PRO A 216 -7.69 -12.35 5.49
C PRO A 216 -7.77 -10.83 5.38
N ILE A 217 -7.55 -10.27 4.18
CA ILE A 217 -8.02 -8.91 3.88
C ILE A 217 -9.56 -8.85 3.95
N PRO A 218 -10.18 -7.66 4.17
CA PRO A 218 -11.63 -7.53 4.26
C PRO A 218 -12.36 -8.22 3.10
N GLY A 219 -13.21 -9.19 3.44
CA GLY A 219 -13.96 -10.02 2.48
C GLY A 219 -15.46 -9.72 2.45
N ASP A 220 -15.92 -8.77 3.25
CA ASP A 220 -17.32 -8.36 3.45
C ASP A 220 -17.77 -7.26 2.47
N GLY A 221 -16.88 -6.80 1.59
CA GLY A 221 -17.13 -5.77 0.59
C GLY A 221 -17.08 -6.30 -0.85
N PRO A 222 -17.30 -5.42 -1.84
CA PRO A 222 -17.28 -5.79 -3.26
C PRO A 222 -15.94 -6.42 -3.68
N VAL A 223 -14.80 -6.02 -3.08
CA VAL A 223 -13.52 -6.69 -3.41
C VAL A 223 -13.51 -8.16 -2.98
N GLY A 224 -14.13 -8.49 -1.85
CA GLY A 224 -14.31 -9.87 -1.39
C GLY A 224 -15.17 -10.70 -2.35
N GLU A 225 -16.26 -10.11 -2.85
CA GLU A 225 -17.11 -10.72 -3.88
C GLU A 225 -16.32 -10.99 -5.17
N LEU A 226 -15.52 -10.02 -5.61
CA LEU A 226 -14.66 -10.16 -6.79
C LEU A 226 -13.62 -11.27 -6.62
N LEU A 227 -12.94 -11.35 -5.47
CA LEU A 227 -11.98 -12.43 -5.20
C LEU A 227 -12.67 -13.81 -5.23
N THR A 228 -13.86 -13.91 -4.63
CA THR A 228 -14.66 -15.14 -4.64
C THR A 228 -15.04 -15.53 -6.07
N ALA A 229 -15.48 -14.58 -6.90
CA ALA A 229 -15.81 -14.82 -8.31
C ALA A 229 -14.59 -15.29 -9.13
N MET A 230 -13.38 -14.83 -8.78
CA MET A 230 -12.13 -15.29 -9.41
C MET A 230 -11.59 -16.61 -8.83
N GLY A 231 -12.22 -17.19 -7.81
CA GLY A 231 -11.70 -18.37 -7.10
C GLY A 231 -10.38 -18.10 -6.36
N ARG A 232 -10.14 -16.84 -5.93
CA ARG A 232 -8.93 -16.42 -5.21
C ARG A 232 -9.18 -16.33 -3.72
N HIS A 233 -8.21 -16.78 -2.91
CA HIS A 233 -8.23 -16.53 -1.47
C HIS A 233 -7.93 -15.05 -1.16
N ASN A 234 -8.38 -14.59 0.00
CA ASN A 234 -8.10 -13.26 0.53
C ASN A 234 -7.00 -13.26 1.61
N MET A 235 -6.29 -14.36 1.81
CA MET A 235 -5.23 -14.46 2.82
C MET A 235 -3.97 -13.68 2.44
N ARG A 236 -3.40 -12.98 3.43
CA ARG A 236 -2.02 -12.49 3.43
C ARG A 236 -1.17 -13.33 4.39
N PRO A 237 0.10 -13.60 4.05
CA PRO A 237 1.05 -14.20 4.98
C PRO A 237 1.26 -13.30 6.19
N ASN A 238 1.71 -13.84 7.32
CA ASN A 238 2.13 -13.01 8.44
C ASN A 238 3.23 -12.01 8.03
N HIS A 239 3.15 -10.79 8.55
CA HIS A 239 4.15 -9.76 8.26
C HIS A 239 4.12 -8.62 9.28
N LEU A 240 5.26 -7.93 9.35
CA LEU A 240 5.46 -6.71 10.12
C LEU A 240 5.68 -5.57 9.13
N HIS A 241 4.80 -4.57 9.13
CA HIS A 241 5.01 -3.39 8.32
C HIS A 241 6.07 -2.48 8.94
N THR A 242 6.85 -1.83 8.08
CA THR A 242 7.85 -0.84 8.48
C THR A 242 7.91 0.28 7.46
N MET A 243 7.86 1.50 7.97
CA MET A 243 8.06 2.73 7.23
C MET A 243 9.21 3.48 7.86
N ILE A 244 10.18 3.90 7.04
CA ILE A 244 11.41 4.51 7.52
C ILE A 244 11.64 5.83 6.81
N GLU A 245 11.95 6.86 7.60
CA GLU A 245 12.27 8.19 7.12
C GLU A 245 13.55 8.70 7.75
N ALA A 246 14.45 9.24 6.92
CA ALA A 246 15.65 9.92 7.36
C ALA A 246 15.98 11.08 6.40
N PRO A 247 16.46 12.23 6.89
CA PRO A 247 16.85 13.34 6.02
C PRO A 247 17.88 12.91 4.97
N GLY A 248 17.64 13.24 3.70
CA GLY A 248 18.53 12.90 2.58
C GLY A 248 18.35 11.50 2.00
N TYR A 249 17.45 10.69 2.57
CA TYR A 249 17.13 9.35 2.10
C TYR A 249 15.72 9.27 1.51
N GLN A 250 15.53 8.37 0.55
CA GLN A 250 14.21 8.03 0.07
C GLN A 250 13.42 7.36 1.20
N LYS A 251 12.22 7.88 1.49
CA LYS A 251 11.26 7.22 2.38
C LYS A 251 11.03 5.78 1.91
N LEU A 252 11.24 4.82 2.79
CA LEU A 252 11.02 3.41 2.53
C LEU A 252 9.72 2.97 3.20
N THR A 253 8.82 2.39 2.42
CA THR A 253 7.69 1.60 2.93
C THR A 253 7.95 0.16 2.56
N THR A 254 7.94 -0.74 3.53
CA THR A 254 8.22 -2.16 3.33
C THR A 254 7.47 -3.02 4.35
N ALA A 255 7.60 -4.33 4.23
CA ALA A 255 7.10 -5.31 5.18
C ALA A 255 8.08 -6.48 5.29
N LEU A 256 8.25 -7.03 6.48
CA LEU A 256 9.07 -8.21 6.73
C LEU A 256 8.16 -9.42 6.95
N TYR A 257 8.43 -10.50 6.23
CA TYR A 257 7.58 -11.70 6.19
C TYR A 257 8.31 -12.88 6.84
N PRO A 258 7.90 -13.33 8.04
CA PRO A 258 8.45 -14.54 8.64
C PRO A 258 8.39 -15.75 7.70
N GLU A 259 9.48 -16.51 7.61
CA GLU A 259 9.54 -17.73 6.81
C GLU A 259 8.62 -18.84 7.35
N GLY A 260 8.17 -19.73 6.46
CA GLY A 260 7.37 -20.90 6.82
C GLY A 260 5.84 -20.69 6.77
N ASP A 261 5.39 -19.47 6.48
CA ASP A 261 3.96 -19.20 6.25
C ASP A 261 3.50 -19.76 4.88
N GLN A 262 2.39 -20.48 4.88
CA GLN A 262 1.85 -21.15 3.69
C GLN A 262 1.40 -20.16 2.58
N TRP A 263 1.13 -18.90 2.92
CA TRP A 263 0.63 -17.90 1.98
C TRP A 263 1.72 -17.03 1.35
N LEU A 264 3.01 -17.26 1.66
CA LEU A 264 4.13 -16.46 1.13
C LEU A 264 4.16 -16.42 -0.40
N ALA A 265 3.86 -17.54 -1.05
CA ALA A 265 3.89 -17.65 -2.51
C ALA A 265 2.59 -17.17 -3.20
N SER A 266 1.55 -16.83 -2.42
CA SER A 266 0.23 -16.51 -2.97
C SER A 266 -0.45 -15.31 -2.31
N ASP A 267 0.31 -14.42 -1.64
CA ASP A 267 -0.21 -13.21 -0.98
C ASP A 267 -1.26 -12.49 -1.85
N ALA A 268 -2.45 -12.28 -1.28
CA ALA A 268 -3.62 -11.75 -2.00
C ALA A 268 -3.37 -10.38 -2.67
N VAL A 269 -2.35 -9.63 -2.20
CA VAL A 269 -2.00 -8.29 -2.67
C VAL A 269 -0.61 -8.20 -3.32
N PHE A 270 0.05 -9.34 -3.55
CA PHE A 270 1.36 -9.40 -4.20
C PHE A 270 2.47 -8.60 -3.49
N GLY A 271 2.44 -8.52 -2.15
CA GLY A 271 3.39 -7.72 -1.37
C GLY A 271 4.72 -8.43 -1.07
N VAL A 272 4.74 -9.77 -1.13
CA VAL A 272 5.92 -10.57 -0.77
C VAL A 272 7.02 -10.44 -1.83
N LYS A 273 8.23 -10.08 -1.38
CA LYS A 273 9.47 -10.16 -2.16
C LYS A 273 10.42 -11.12 -1.45
N LYS A 274 11.21 -11.89 -2.21
CA LYS A 274 12.11 -12.91 -1.64
C LYS A 274 13.10 -12.33 -0.63
N SER A 275 13.61 -11.12 -0.87
CA SER A 275 14.53 -10.41 0.03
C SER A 275 13.91 -9.99 1.36
N LEU A 276 12.58 -9.90 1.41
CA LEU A 276 11.79 -9.48 2.58
C LEU A 276 11.28 -10.67 3.40
N VAL A 277 11.58 -11.91 2.98
CA VAL A 277 11.33 -13.11 3.78
C VAL A 277 12.44 -13.26 4.81
N VAL A 278 12.10 -13.26 6.09
CA VAL A 278 13.03 -13.20 7.23
C VAL A 278 12.84 -14.37 8.19
N GLY A 279 13.91 -14.74 8.90
CA GLY A 279 13.86 -15.77 9.94
C GLY A 279 13.44 -15.22 11.29
N LEU A 280 12.70 -16.02 12.07
CA LEU A 280 12.42 -15.76 13.48
C LEU A 280 13.17 -16.76 14.36
N LYS A 281 14.14 -16.29 15.15
CA LYS A 281 14.87 -17.15 16.08
C LYS A 281 14.09 -17.32 17.37
N GLU A 282 13.87 -18.55 17.81
CA GLU A 282 13.32 -18.81 19.13
C GLU A 282 14.41 -18.63 20.21
N VAL A 283 14.11 -17.82 21.23
CA VAL A 283 14.97 -17.60 22.39
C VAL A 283 14.27 -18.14 23.64
N LYS A 284 14.90 -19.10 24.31
CA LYS A 284 14.39 -19.76 25.53
C LYS A 284 15.26 -19.43 26.74
N ASP A 285 15.50 -18.13 26.95
CA ASP A 285 16.30 -17.62 28.05
C ASP A 285 15.50 -16.55 28.81
N ASP A 286 15.09 -16.89 30.03
CA ASP A 286 14.29 -16.04 30.89
C ASP A 286 15.04 -14.76 31.33
N ALA A 287 16.36 -14.86 31.51
CA ALA A 287 17.18 -13.71 31.86
C ALA A 287 17.27 -12.72 30.69
N GLU A 288 17.44 -13.23 29.46
CA GLU A 288 17.42 -12.40 28.26
C GLU A 288 16.04 -11.80 28.00
N ALA A 289 14.95 -12.56 28.21
CA ALA A 289 13.59 -12.05 28.07
C ALA A 289 13.30 -10.90 29.05
N LYS A 290 13.68 -11.05 30.32
CA LYS A 290 13.57 -10.00 31.35
C LYS A 290 14.44 -8.79 31.04
N LYS A 291 15.66 -9.01 30.55
CA LYS A 291 16.57 -7.92 30.12
C LYS A 291 15.98 -7.11 28.96
N ARG A 292 15.25 -7.76 28.05
CA ARG A 292 14.49 -7.12 26.96
C ARG A 292 13.13 -6.58 27.40
N GLY A 293 12.81 -6.68 28.70
CA GLY A 293 11.64 -6.11 29.36
C GLY A 293 10.32 -6.82 29.07
N PHE A 294 10.35 -8.11 28.72
CA PHE A 294 9.15 -8.95 28.73
C PHE A 294 8.76 -9.25 30.18
N PRO A 295 7.62 -8.74 30.69
CA PRO A 295 7.30 -8.77 32.12
C PRO A 295 7.09 -10.19 32.67
N LYS A 296 6.63 -11.11 31.81
CA LYS A 296 6.42 -12.52 32.17
C LYS A 296 7.65 -13.40 31.98
N GLY A 297 8.74 -12.84 31.44
CA GLY A 297 9.91 -13.62 31.01
C GLY A 297 9.51 -14.67 29.96
N GLY A 298 10.17 -15.83 30.00
CA GLY A 298 9.85 -16.96 29.14
C GLY A 298 10.42 -16.87 27.71
N ALA A 299 9.87 -17.70 26.82
CA ALA A 299 10.33 -17.78 25.44
C ALA A 299 9.77 -16.61 24.61
N PHE A 300 10.57 -16.11 23.66
CA PHE A 300 10.14 -15.11 22.69
C PHE A 300 10.77 -15.38 21.31
N LYS A 301 10.23 -14.77 20.27
CA LYS A 301 10.81 -14.76 18.92
C LYS A 301 11.70 -13.54 18.73
N LEU A 302 12.89 -13.72 18.21
CA LEU A 302 13.81 -12.64 17.84
C LEU A 302 13.79 -12.47 16.32
N LEU A 303 13.36 -11.30 15.86
CA LEU A 303 13.54 -10.82 14.50
C LEU A 303 14.76 -9.88 14.50
N GLN A 304 15.85 -10.33 13.87
CA GLN A 304 17.05 -9.52 13.71
C GLN A 304 17.25 -9.18 12.23
N HIS A 305 17.15 -7.90 11.86
CA HIS A 305 17.20 -7.48 10.45
C HIS A 305 17.78 -6.07 10.32
N ASP A 306 18.79 -5.87 9.46
CA ASP A 306 19.27 -4.53 9.13
C ASP A 306 18.43 -3.96 7.98
N LEU A 307 18.00 -2.70 8.11
CA LEU A 307 17.21 -1.98 7.12
C LEU A 307 18.10 -0.99 6.38
N VAL A 308 18.16 -1.06 5.05
CA VAL A 308 19.12 -0.30 4.25
C VAL A 308 18.39 0.72 3.37
N LEU A 309 18.63 2.00 3.65
CA LEU A 309 18.06 3.14 2.92
C LEU A 309 18.93 3.61 1.77
N VAL A 310 18.25 4.12 0.74
CA VAL A 310 18.85 4.68 -0.46
C VAL A 310 18.84 6.22 -0.36
N PRO A 311 19.95 6.92 -0.64
CA PRO A 311 19.93 8.37 -0.78
C PRO A 311 18.89 8.82 -1.82
N THR A 312 18.18 9.93 -1.55
CA THR A 312 17.08 10.40 -2.42
C THR A 312 17.53 10.58 -3.87
N SER A 313 18.73 11.14 -4.08
CA SER A 313 19.31 11.35 -5.42
C SER A 313 19.56 10.04 -6.17
N GLU A 314 20.00 8.99 -5.47
CA GLU A 314 20.26 7.69 -6.09
C GLU A 314 18.97 6.94 -6.42
N SER A 315 17.95 7.06 -5.56
CA SER A 315 16.62 6.52 -5.84
C SER A 315 15.99 7.19 -7.07
N GLN A 316 16.09 8.52 -7.18
CA GLN A 316 15.61 9.26 -8.36
C GLN A 316 16.34 8.82 -9.63
N ALA A 317 17.67 8.76 -9.60
CA ALA A 317 18.46 8.31 -10.74
C ALA A 317 18.15 6.86 -11.15
N ALA A 318 17.92 5.96 -10.18
CA ALA A 318 17.52 4.59 -10.47
C ALA A 318 16.13 4.52 -11.13
N ARG A 319 15.15 5.29 -10.63
CA ARG A 319 13.82 5.39 -11.22
C ARG A 319 13.86 5.90 -12.66
N GLU A 320 14.67 6.93 -12.94
CA GLU A 320 14.84 7.49 -14.28
C GLU A 320 15.48 6.48 -15.24
N ARG A 321 16.57 5.81 -14.82
CA ARG A 321 17.21 4.75 -15.62
C ARG A 321 16.23 3.62 -15.92
N PHE A 322 15.52 3.13 -14.91
CA PHE A 322 14.56 2.05 -15.06
C PHE A 322 13.41 2.44 -16.00
N ALA A 323 12.90 3.67 -15.89
CA ALA A 323 11.88 4.19 -16.80
C ALA A 323 12.39 4.27 -18.26
N ALA A 324 13.63 4.72 -18.48
CA ALA A 324 14.23 4.81 -19.80
C ALA A 324 14.46 3.42 -20.45
N GLU A 325 14.94 2.45 -19.67
CA GLU A 325 15.12 1.07 -20.14
C GLU A 325 13.80 0.44 -20.57
N ARG A 326 12.73 0.61 -19.78
CA ARG A 326 11.40 0.10 -20.17
C ARG A 326 10.85 0.80 -21.40
N ALA A 327 11.03 2.11 -21.52
CA ALA A 327 10.59 2.85 -22.70
C ALA A 327 11.28 2.33 -23.97
N LYS A 328 12.58 1.98 -23.87
CA LYS A 328 13.33 1.35 -24.97
C LYS A 328 12.77 -0.05 -25.30
N ASN A 329 12.48 -0.86 -24.30
CA ASN A 329 11.96 -2.21 -24.50
C ASN A 329 10.52 -2.22 -25.06
N ALA A 330 9.71 -1.20 -24.77
CA ALA A 330 8.36 -1.07 -25.32
C ALA A 330 8.34 -0.65 -26.81
N LEU A 331 9.46 -0.18 -27.34
CA LEU A 331 9.63 0.22 -28.74
C LEU A 331 10.34 -0.85 -29.59
N ALA A 332 10.84 -1.92 -28.97
CA ALA A 332 11.54 -3.04 -29.60
C ALA A 332 10.58 -4.21 -29.84
#